data_AF-A0A1Q7GQ76-F1
#
_entry.id   AF-A0A1Q7GQ76-F1
#
_cell.length_a   1.000
_cell.length_b   1.000
_cell.length_c   1.000
_cell.angle_alpha   90.00
_cell.angle_beta   90.00
_cell.angle_gamma   90.00
#
_symmetry.space_group_name_H-M   'P 1'
#
loop_
_entity.id
_entity.type
_entity.pdbx_description
1 polymer ?
#
loop_
_entity_poly.entity_id
_entity_poly.type
_entity_poly.pdbx_seq_one_letter_code
_entity_poly.pdbx_strand_id
1 'polypeptide(L)'
;MSLRSSFGVITGTGREYVIESLFDSLTVSGHWNDDHTFHLDMIFANTTPATYVGSVVGSDQLDGAMTRNGDTAPHVAFFRQTQ
;
A
#
# COMPACT_ATOMS: atom_id res chain seq x y z
N MET A 1 -7.00 -4.14 -1.81
CA MET A 1 -5.99 -4.37 -0.75
C MET A 1 -6.69 -4.80 0.52
N SER A 2 -6.10 -5.73 1.28
CA SER A 2 -6.54 -6.12 2.63
C SER A 2 -5.46 -5.71 3.62
N LEU A 3 -5.76 -4.75 4.49
CA LEU A 3 -4.89 -4.33 5.58
C LEU A 3 -5.50 -4.70 6.92
N ARG A 4 -4.65 -5.10 7.86
CA ARG A 4 -4.96 -5.31 9.26
C ARG A 4 -4.00 -4.47 10.09
N SER A 5 -4.54 -3.80 11.10
CA SER A 5 -3.73 -3.08 12.07
C SER A 5 -3.88 -3.69 13.46
N SER A 6 -2.77 -3.74 14.19
CA SER A 6 -2.74 -4.14 15.60
C SER A 6 -1.59 -3.42 16.29
N PHE A 7 -1.88 -2.72 17.39
CA PHE A 7 -0.88 -1.97 18.17
C PHE A 7 0.05 -1.07 17.33
N GLY A 8 -0.51 -0.37 16.34
CA GLY A 8 0.25 0.53 15.45
C GLY A 8 0.98 -0.17 14.30
N VAL A 9 1.09 -1.49 14.29
CA VAL A 9 1.66 -2.28 13.19
C VAL A 9 0.57 -2.55 12.14
N ILE A 10 0.92 -2.36 10.87
CA ILE A 10 0.10 -2.68 9.71
C ILE A 10 0.66 -3.93 9.03
N THR A 11 -0.20 -4.88 8.69
CA THR A 11 0.15 -6.00 7.80
C THR A 11 -0.96 -6.23 6.80
N GLY A 12 -0.65 -6.81 5.64
CA GLY A 12 -1.67 -7.02 4.63
C GLY A 12 -1.20 -7.64 3.33
N THR A 13 -2.14 -7.76 2.42
CA THR A 13 -1.91 -8.21 1.05
C THR A 13 -2.66 -7.32 0.07
N GLY A 14 -2.14 -7.20 -1.15
CA GLY A 14 -2.68 -6.36 -2.20
C GLY A 14 -2.54 -7.00 -3.57
N ARG A 15 -3.14 -6.32 -4.54
CA ARG A 15 -3.08 -6.65 -5.96
C ARG A 15 -2.95 -5.34 -6.72
N GLU A 16 -1.97 -5.29 -7.61
CA GLU A 16 -1.79 -4.21 -8.57
C GLU A 16 -2.50 -4.59 -9.85
N TYR A 17 -3.27 -3.66 -10.42
CA TYR A 17 -4.00 -3.87 -11.66
C TYR A 17 -3.56 -2.82 -12.69
N VAL A 18 -3.44 -3.24 -13.95
CA VAL A 18 -3.22 -2.36 -15.10
C VAL A 18 -4.33 -2.65 -16.11
N ILE A 19 -5.15 -1.63 -16.40
CA ILE A 19 -6.29 -1.74 -17.34
C ILE A 19 -7.11 -3.01 -17.03
N GLU A 20 -7.58 -3.12 -15.79
CA GLU A 20 -8.39 -4.22 -15.26
C GLU A 20 -7.73 -5.61 -15.21
N SER A 21 -6.53 -5.76 -15.76
CA SER A 21 -5.75 -7.00 -15.67
C SER A 21 -4.91 -6.99 -14.39
N LEU A 22 -4.94 -8.10 -13.65
CA LEU A 22 -4.03 -8.30 -12.52
C LEU A 22 -2.59 -8.25 -13.04
N PHE A 23 -1.85 -7.24 -12.62
CA PHE A 23 -0.45 -7.06 -12.97
C PHE A 23 0.46 -7.82 -11.99
N ASP A 24 0.25 -7.63 -10.69
CA ASP A 24 1.02 -8.34 -9.66
C ASP A 24 0.24 -8.46 -8.34
N SER A 25 0.63 -9.40 -7.48
CA SER A 25 0.22 -9.45 -6.07
C SER A 25 1.32 -8.87 -5.19
N LEU A 26 0.96 -8.32 -4.03
CA LEU A 26 1.95 -7.76 -3.11
C LEU A 26 1.61 -8.06 -1.66
N THR A 27 2.65 -8.15 -0.83
CA THR A 27 2.56 -8.24 0.62
C THR A 27 2.92 -6.89 1.23
N VAL A 28 2.26 -6.54 2.34
CA VAL A 28 2.39 -5.25 3.00
C VAL A 28 2.75 -5.48 4.46
N SER A 29 3.73 -4.73 4.94
CA SER A 29 4.00 -4.52 6.36
C SER A 29 4.25 -3.04 6.61
N GLY A 30 4.05 -2.53 7.81
CA GLY A 30 4.26 -1.11 8.07
C GLY A 30 3.81 -0.68 9.45
N HIS A 31 3.71 0.63 9.63
CA HIS A 31 3.23 1.23 10.86
C HIS A 31 2.43 2.51 10.59
N TRP A 32 1.55 2.83 11.54
CA TRP A 32 0.96 4.16 11.67
C TRP A 32 1.93 5.08 12.40
N ASN A 33 1.97 6.32 11.94
CA ASN A 33 2.64 7.42 12.60
C ASN A 33 1.63 8.23 13.43
N ASP A 34 2.14 8.97 14.41
CA ASP A 34 1.33 9.83 15.28
C ASP A 34 0.66 11.00 14.53
N ASP A 35 1.14 11.32 13.33
CA ASP A 35 0.58 12.37 12.45
C ASP A 35 -0.55 11.87 11.54
N HIS A 36 -1.06 10.66 11.78
CA HIS A 36 -2.07 9.96 10.97
C HIS A 36 -1.62 9.60 9.54
N THR A 37 -0.32 9.65 9.27
CA THR A 37 0.25 8.99 8.09
C THR A 37 0.60 7.55 8.41
N PHE A 38 0.82 6.74 7.38
CA PHE A 38 1.39 5.42 7.53
C PHE A 38 2.56 5.23 6.57
N HIS A 39 3.53 4.44 7.04
CA HIS A 39 4.66 3.99 6.25
C HIS A 39 4.48 2.49 5.99
N LEU A 40 4.39 2.10 4.72
CA LEU A 40 4.30 0.70 4.32
C LEU A 40 5.54 0.28 3.56
N ASP A 41 6.12 -0.83 3.98
CA ASP A 41 7.01 -1.66 3.20
C ASP A 41 6.17 -2.66 2.39
N MET A 42 6.43 -2.71 1.09
CA MET A 42 5.71 -3.56 0.16
C MET A 42 6.68 -4.46 -0.59
N ILE A 43 6.33 -5.74 -0.69
CA ILE A 43 7.08 -6.71 -1.50
C ILE A 43 6.11 -7.29 -2.53
N PHE A 44 6.37 -6.98 -3.79
CA PHE A 44 5.66 -7.54 -4.94
C PHE A 44 6.01 -9.02 -5.12
N ALA A 45 5.15 -9.82 -5.74
CA ALA A 45 5.39 -11.26 -5.89
C ALA A 45 6.59 -11.54 -6.81
N ASN A 46 6.92 -10.61 -7.71
CA ASN A 46 8.19 -10.62 -8.45
C ASN A 46 9.42 -10.26 -7.59
N THR A 47 9.28 -10.18 -6.26
CA THR A 47 10.31 -9.81 -5.26
C THR A 47 10.80 -8.37 -5.30
N THR A 48 10.17 -7.51 -6.10
CA THR A 48 10.51 -6.08 -6.15
C THR A 48 10.09 -5.41 -4.84
N PRO A 49 11.00 -4.74 -4.12
CA PRO A 49 10.65 -3.94 -2.95
C PRO A 49 10.09 -2.58 -3.39
N ALA A 50 9.15 -2.06 -2.60
CA ALA A 50 8.67 -0.71 -2.70
C ALA A 50 8.31 -0.16 -1.32
N THR A 51 8.38 1.15 -1.17
CA THR A 51 7.90 1.85 0.03
C THR A 51 6.70 2.71 -0.35
N TYR A 52 5.80 2.90 0.61
CA TYR A 52 4.64 3.77 0.49
C TYR A 52 4.55 4.66 1.71
N VAL A 53 4.32 5.95 1.48
CA VAL A 53 3.98 6.90 2.54
C VAL A 53 2.71 7.61 2.13
N GLY A 54 1.69 7.55 2.96
CA GLY A 54 0.41 8.16 2.66
C GLY A 54 -0.53 8.23 3.85
N SER A 55 -1.78 8.55 3.54
CA SER A 55 -2.85 8.70 4.51
C SER A 55 -4.15 8.06 4.00
N VAL A 56 -5.07 7.81 4.94
CA VAL A 56 -6.39 7.30 4.59
C VAL A 56 -7.21 8.48 4.07
N VAL A 57 -7.71 8.37 2.85
CA VAL A 57 -8.57 9.36 2.21
C VAL A 57 -9.93 8.71 1.97
N GLY A 58 -10.95 9.14 2.73
CA GLY A 58 -12.27 8.52 2.68
C GLY A 58 -12.37 7.22 3.49
N SER A 59 -13.38 6.38 3.21
CA SER A 59 -13.65 5.16 3.99
C SER A 59 -12.74 3.98 3.63
N ASP A 60 -12.30 3.91 2.38
CA ASP A 60 -11.70 2.69 1.81
C ASP A 60 -10.51 2.96 0.88
N GLN A 61 -9.99 4.19 0.86
CA GLN A 61 -8.87 4.56 0.00
C GLN A 61 -7.68 5.04 0.83
N LEU A 62 -6.51 4.60 0.39
CA LEU A 62 -5.20 5.11 0.80
C LEU A 62 -4.69 5.96 -0.36
N ASP A 63 -4.18 7.15 -0.09
CA ASP A 63 -3.53 8.00 -1.08
C ASP A 63 -2.19 8.50 -0.55
N GLY A 64 -1.19 8.60 -1.41
CA GLY A 64 0.19 8.80 -1.01
C GLY A 64 1.19 8.67 -2.15
N ALA A 65 2.47 8.58 -1.79
CA ALA A 65 3.56 8.38 -2.71
C ALA A 65 4.11 6.96 -2.57
N MET A 66 4.43 6.33 -3.71
CA MET A 66 5.12 5.04 -3.75
C MET A 66 6.49 5.23 -4.37
N THR A 67 7.52 4.67 -3.74
CA THR A 67 8.85 4.54 -4.34
C THR A 67 9.10 3.07 -4.68
N ARG A 68 9.40 2.76 -5.94
CA ARG A 68 9.74 1.42 -6.44
C ARG A 68 11.00 1.51 -7.29
N ASN A 69 12.02 0.71 -7.00
CA ASN A 69 13.30 0.72 -7.72
C ASN A 69 13.99 2.11 -7.82
N GLY A 70 13.75 2.98 -6.84
CA GLY A 70 14.29 4.35 -6.82
C GLY A 70 13.41 5.39 -7.54
N ASP A 71 12.41 4.96 -8.30
CA ASP A 71 11.44 5.86 -8.93
C ASP A 71 10.27 6.12 -7.98
N THR A 72 9.93 7.39 -7.80
CA THR A 72 8.80 7.80 -6.95
C THR A 72 7.62 8.23 -7.81
N ALA A 73 6.51 7.51 -7.69
CA ALA A 73 5.22 7.89 -8.25
C ALA A 73 4.45 8.71 -7.21
N PRO A 74 4.21 10.02 -7.46
CA PRO A 74 3.31 10.80 -6.64
C PRO A 74 1.85 10.40 -6.94
N HIS A 75 1.00 10.31 -5.92
CA HIS A 75 -0.44 9.98 -6.01
C HIS A 75 -0.75 8.54 -6.44
N VAL A 76 -0.26 7.58 -5.68
CA VAL A 76 -0.65 6.17 -5.79
C VAL A 76 -1.80 5.89 -4.82
N ALA A 77 -2.96 5.55 -5.38
CA ALA A 77 -4.13 5.18 -4.60
C ALA A 77 -4.25 3.66 -4.44
N PHE A 78 -4.46 3.20 -3.21
CA PHE A 78 -4.88 1.82 -2.94
C PHE A 78 -6.30 1.78 -2.39
N PHE A 79 -7.12 0.90 -2.96
CA PHE A 79 -8.49 0.69 -2.49
C PHE A 79 -8.57 -0.58 -1.66
N ARG A 80 -9.37 -0.53 -0.59
CA ARG A 80 -9.73 -1.71 0.19
C ARG A 80 -10.49 -2.67 -0.72
N GLN A 81 -10.17 -3.96 -0.66
CA GLN A 81 -11.01 -4.98 -1.28
C GLN A 81 -12.26 -5.12 -0.42
N THR A 82 -13.38 -4.59 -0.90
CA THR A 82 -14.71 -4.97 -0.45
C THR A 82 -14.96 -6.42 -0.87
N GLN A 83 -15.25 -7.29 0.08
CA GLN A 83 -15.68 -8.66 -0.19
C GLN A 83 -17.04 -8.68 -0.89
#